data_AF-V5T8Z6-F1
#
_entry.id   AF-V5T8Z6-F1
#
_cell.length_a   1.000
_cell.length_b   1.000
_cell.length_c   1.000
_cell.angle_alpha   90.00
_cell.angle_beta   90.00
_cell.angle_gamma   90.00
#
_symmetry.space_group_name_H-M   'P 1'
#
loop_
_entity.id
_entity.type
_entity.pdbx_description
1 polymer ?
#
loop_
_entity_poly.entity_id
_entity_poly.type
_entity_poly.pdbx_seq_one_letter_code
_entity_poly.pdbx_strand_id
1 'polypeptide(L)'
;KALEILADITQNSLLGDQEIERERGVILREMQEIETNLQEVVFDHLHAIAYQGTSLGQTILGPTENIKSITRNDLVEYINTHYKGPRIVLAAAGGVNHEELCSLADRYFGKMTAGYDGEIPILPHARFTGSDMRVRDDLMPLAHVAIAVEGCGWQNPDNLALMVANTLIGSWDRSHGGGANLPSVLAQNTVKSNLAHSFQSFNTCYTDTGLWGIYFVADRMKIDEFIYYLQKEWMRLCTGVREAEVERAKNLLLTNMLL
;
A
#
# COMPACT_ATOMS: atom_id res chain seq x y z
N LYS A 1 16.39 -24.79 12.38
CA LYS A 1 15.44 -24.44 13.47
C LYS A 1 14.43 -23.36 13.06
N ALA A 2 14.84 -22.23 12.47
CA ALA A 2 13.89 -21.19 12.03
C ALA A 2 12.81 -21.74 11.06
N LEU A 3 13.20 -22.53 10.06
CA LEU A 3 12.25 -23.12 9.10
C LEU A 3 11.24 -24.09 9.75
N GLU A 4 11.68 -24.85 10.76
CA GLU A 4 10.81 -25.73 11.55
C GLU A 4 9.73 -24.93 12.29
N ILE A 5 10.11 -23.80 12.89
CA ILE A 5 9.17 -22.92 13.60
C ILE A 5 8.17 -22.31 12.61
N LEU A 6 8.62 -21.82 11.46
CA LEU A 6 7.73 -21.28 10.42
C LEU A 6 6.75 -22.35 9.92
N ALA A 7 7.23 -23.57 9.70
CA ALA A 7 6.39 -24.68 9.28
C ALA A 7 5.33 -25.04 10.33
N ASP A 8 5.71 -25.02 11.61
CA ASP A 8 4.80 -25.31 12.71
C ASP A 8 3.72 -24.23 12.87
N ILE A 9 4.12 -22.95 12.83
CA ILE A 9 3.20 -21.80 12.92
C ILE A 9 2.19 -21.80 11.77
N THR A 10 2.62 -22.12 10.55
CA THR A 10 1.78 -22.03 9.35
C THR A 10 0.84 -23.22 9.18
N GLN A 11 1.20 -24.42 9.67
CA GLN A 11 0.45 -25.66 9.42
C GLN A 11 -0.26 -26.21 10.66
N ASN A 12 0.32 -26.02 11.87
CA ASN A 12 -0.16 -26.65 13.10
C ASN A 12 -0.69 -25.63 14.13
N SER A 13 -1.17 -24.47 13.66
CA SER A 13 -1.76 -23.47 14.54
C SER A 13 -3.01 -24.03 15.26
N LEU A 14 -2.95 -24.11 16.58
CA LEU A 14 -4.02 -24.70 17.40
C LEU A 14 -5.30 -23.86 17.39
N LEU A 15 -5.16 -22.53 17.27
CA LEU A 15 -6.26 -21.55 17.30
C LEU A 15 -7.18 -21.78 18.51
N GLY A 16 -6.64 -21.69 19.72
CA GLY A 16 -7.41 -21.87 20.95
C GLY A 16 -8.39 -20.73 21.20
N ASP A 17 -9.57 -21.04 21.73
CA ASP A 17 -10.63 -20.06 21.91
C ASP A 17 -10.24 -18.92 22.87
N GLN A 18 -9.43 -19.23 23.90
CA GLN A 18 -8.93 -18.22 24.84
C GLN A 18 -7.95 -17.25 24.17
N GLU A 19 -7.07 -17.77 23.32
CA GLU A 19 -6.12 -16.97 22.54
C GLU A 19 -6.84 -16.08 21.53
N ILE A 20 -7.85 -16.61 20.83
CA ILE A 20 -8.67 -15.83 19.88
C ILE A 20 -9.37 -14.68 20.61
N GLU A 21 -10.00 -14.93 21.76
CA GLU A 21 -10.72 -13.88 22.48
C GLU A 21 -9.77 -12.82 23.06
N ARG A 22 -8.58 -13.24 23.51
CA ARG A 22 -7.54 -12.30 23.93
C ARG A 22 -7.08 -11.42 22.77
N GLU A 23 -6.82 -12.03 21.61
CA GLU A 23 -6.33 -11.33 20.42
C GLU A 23 -7.38 -10.37 19.85
N ARG A 24 -8.67 -10.74 19.91
CA ARG A 24 -9.78 -9.85 19.55
C ARG A 24 -9.71 -8.52 20.29
N GLY A 25 -9.44 -8.57 21.60
CA GLY A 25 -9.26 -7.36 22.41
C GLY A 25 -8.02 -6.54 22.02
N VAL A 26 -6.96 -7.18 21.54
CA VAL A 26 -5.75 -6.50 21.02
C VAL A 26 -6.07 -5.79 19.71
N ILE A 27 -6.66 -6.49 18.75
CA ILE A 27 -7.02 -5.94 17.42
C ILE A 27 -7.96 -4.73 17.57
N LEU A 28 -8.93 -4.80 18.48
CA LEU A 28 -9.83 -3.67 18.74
C LEU A 28 -9.10 -2.43 19.28
N ARG A 29 -8.00 -2.60 20.02
CA ARG A 29 -7.15 -1.48 20.46
C ARG A 29 -6.28 -0.97 19.32
N GLU A 30 -5.68 -1.85 18.54
CA GLU A 30 -4.88 -1.47 17.36
C GLU A 30 -5.71 -0.67 16.35
N MET A 31 -6.98 -1.02 16.16
CA MET A 31 -7.91 -0.26 15.32
C MET A 31 -8.07 1.19 15.82
N GLN A 32 -8.19 1.39 17.14
CA GLN A 32 -8.25 2.73 17.73
C GLN A 32 -6.94 3.51 17.56
N GLU A 33 -5.80 2.82 17.63
CA GLU A 33 -4.49 3.45 17.40
C GLU A 33 -4.34 3.87 15.93
N ILE A 34 -4.78 3.06 14.98
CA ILE A 34 -4.74 3.36 13.54
C ILE A 34 -5.61 4.56 13.19
N GLU A 35 -6.76 4.75 13.85
CA GLU A 35 -7.59 5.95 13.67
C GLU A 35 -6.85 7.26 14.02
N THR A 36 -5.79 7.19 14.83
CA THR A 36 -4.94 8.36 15.11
C THR A 36 -3.93 8.67 14.00
N ASN A 37 -3.63 7.69 13.14
CA ASN A 37 -2.78 7.86 11.98
C ASN A 37 -3.61 8.30 10.76
N LEU A 38 -3.77 9.62 10.64
CA LEU A 38 -4.57 10.24 9.58
C LEU A 38 -4.12 9.91 8.16
N GLN A 39 -2.85 9.56 7.96
CA GLN A 39 -2.37 9.13 6.64
C GLN A 39 -3.03 7.81 6.24
N GLU A 40 -2.98 6.80 7.12
CA GLU A 40 -3.60 5.49 6.88
C GLU A 40 -5.12 5.62 6.70
N VAL A 41 -5.78 6.41 7.56
CA VAL A 41 -7.23 6.68 7.44
C VAL A 41 -7.60 7.28 6.08
N VAL A 42 -6.80 8.23 5.58
CA VAL A 42 -7.02 8.83 4.26
C VAL A 42 -6.79 7.82 3.14
N PHE A 43 -5.79 6.95 3.25
CA PHE A 43 -5.57 5.88 2.28
C PHE A 43 -6.69 4.84 2.30
N ASP A 44 -7.20 4.45 3.47
CA ASP A 44 -8.35 3.56 3.59
C ASP A 44 -9.59 4.16 2.92
N HIS A 45 -9.88 5.44 3.16
CA HIS A 45 -10.96 6.15 2.48
C HIS A 45 -10.75 6.24 0.97
N LEU A 46 -9.51 6.51 0.52
CA LEU A 46 -9.18 6.56 -0.91
C LEU A 46 -9.45 5.21 -1.59
N HIS A 47 -9.00 4.10 -1.00
CA HIS A 47 -9.27 2.77 -1.55
C HIS A 47 -10.77 2.45 -1.55
N ALA A 48 -11.48 2.76 -0.46
CA ALA A 48 -12.91 2.51 -0.34
C ALA A 48 -13.73 3.19 -1.44
N ILE A 49 -13.41 4.44 -1.79
CA ILE A 49 -14.13 5.17 -2.85
C ILE A 49 -13.64 4.84 -4.26
N ALA A 50 -12.32 4.66 -4.44
CA ALA A 50 -11.73 4.33 -5.73
C ALA A 50 -12.16 2.93 -6.20
N TYR A 51 -12.28 1.97 -5.28
CA TYR A 51 -12.61 0.57 -5.58
C TYR A 51 -13.97 0.15 -5.00
N GLN A 52 -14.91 1.10 -4.94
CA GLN A 52 -16.24 0.91 -4.38
C GLN A 52 -16.96 -0.33 -4.97
N GLY A 53 -17.50 -1.16 -4.08
CA GLY A 53 -18.19 -2.40 -4.46
C GLY A 53 -17.28 -3.55 -4.89
N THR A 54 -15.97 -3.43 -4.68
CA THR A 54 -14.99 -4.51 -4.94
C THR A 54 -14.21 -4.86 -3.67
N SER A 55 -13.50 -6.00 -3.68
CA SER A 55 -12.69 -6.44 -2.54
C SER A 55 -11.55 -5.46 -2.19
N LEU A 56 -11.00 -4.74 -3.17
CA LEU A 56 -9.95 -3.73 -2.92
C LEU A 56 -10.45 -2.47 -2.19
N GLY A 57 -11.76 -2.26 -2.11
CA GLY A 57 -12.34 -1.18 -1.32
C GLY A 57 -12.49 -1.51 0.17
N GLN A 58 -12.17 -2.74 0.59
CA GLN A 58 -12.24 -3.17 1.97
C GLN A 58 -10.92 -2.85 2.69
N THR A 59 -11.01 -2.37 3.93
CA THR A 59 -9.83 -2.17 4.78
C THR A 59 -9.30 -3.50 5.28
N ILE A 60 -8.01 -3.55 5.62
CA ILE A 60 -7.34 -4.78 6.07
C ILE A 60 -7.95 -5.32 7.37
N LEU A 61 -8.27 -4.44 8.32
CA LEU A 61 -8.89 -4.83 9.59
C LEU A 61 -10.36 -5.22 9.46
N GLY A 62 -11.05 -4.66 8.45
CA GLY A 62 -12.49 -4.81 8.30
C GLY A 62 -13.29 -4.09 9.39
N PRO A 63 -14.63 -4.26 9.38
CA PRO A 63 -15.51 -3.60 10.32
C PRO A 63 -15.46 -4.25 11.72
N THR A 64 -15.72 -3.44 12.75
CA THR A 64 -15.73 -3.88 14.15
C THR A 64 -16.70 -5.03 14.41
N GLU A 65 -17.83 -5.06 13.71
CA GLU A 65 -18.84 -6.11 13.81
C GLU A 65 -18.25 -7.47 13.41
N ASN A 66 -17.48 -7.52 12.31
CA ASN A 66 -16.82 -8.73 11.85
C ASN A 66 -15.73 -9.17 12.83
N ILE A 67 -14.95 -8.21 13.35
CA ILE A 67 -13.94 -8.49 14.38
C ILE A 67 -14.60 -9.06 15.64
N LYS A 68 -15.84 -8.69 15.97
CA LYS A 68 -16.55 -9.24 17.14
C LYS A 68 -17.17 -10.61 16.88
N SER A 69 -17.58 -10.90 15.64
CA SER A 69 -18.26 -12.15 15.29
C SER A 69 -17.33 -13.25 14.78
N ILE A 70 -16.09 -12.95 14.39
CA ILE A 70 -15.18 -13.95 13.81
C ILE A 70 -14.92 -15.10 14.79
N THR A 71 -15.12 -16.32 14.30
CA THR A 71 -15.01 -17.57 15.05
C THR A 71 -13.78 -18.36 14.64
N ARG A 72 -13.41 -19.37 15.45
CA ARG A 72 -12.36 -20.32 15.11
C ARG A 72 -12.60 -21.02 13.77
N ASN A 73 -13.86 -21.35 13.46
CA ASN A 73 -14.19 -22.05 12.22
C ASN A 73 -13.92 -21.17 10.99
N ASP A 74 -14.23 -19.88 11.06
CA ASP A 74 -13.93 -18.93 9.97
C ASP A 74 -12.42 -18.85 9.69
N LEU A 75 -11.59 -18.84 10.75
CA LEU A 75 -10.13 -18.84 10.63
C LEU A 75 -9.61 -20.14 10.00
N VAL A 76 -10.13 -21.28 10.45
CA VAL A 76 -9.76 -22.59 9.91
C VAL A 76 -10.16 -22.70 8.43
N GLU A 77 -11.35 -22.22 8.07
CA GLU A 77 -11.82 -22.18 6.69
C GLU A 77 -10.94 -21.29 5.81
N TYR A 78 -10.57 -20.09 6.31
CA TYR A 78 -9.67 -19.19 5.61
C TYR A 78 -8.29 -19.82 5.37
N ILE A 79 -7.68 -20.42 6.40
CA ILE A 79 -6.39 -21.12 6.29
C ILE A 79 -6.51 -22.28 5.28
N ASN A 80 -7.53 -23.12 5.42
CA ASN A 80 -7.73 -24.25 4.52
C ASN A 80 -7.92 -23.82 3.07
N THR A 81 -8.55 -22.66 2.84
CA THR A 81 -8.81 -22.13 1.49
C THR A 81 -7.59 -21.45 0.89
N HIS A 82 -6.87 -20.63 1.66
CA HIS A 82 -5.83 -19.74 1.13
C HIS A 82 -4.40 -20.23 1.33
N TYR A 83 -4.10 -21.01 2.38
CA TYR A 83 -2.74 -21.44 2.71
C TYR A 83 -2.39 -22.74 1.96
N LYS A 84 -2.31 -22.63 0.63
CA LYS A 84 -1.99 -23.73 -0.29
C LYS A 84 -0.55 -23.66 -0.75
N GLY A 85 0.10 -24.81 -0.90
CA GLY A 85 1.49 -24.91 -1.37
C GLY A 85 1.79 -24.05 -2.60
N PRO A 86 1.00 -24.14 -3.70
CA PRO A 86 1.19 -23.32 -4.90
C PRO A 86 1.02 -21.80 -4.72
N ARG A 87 0.49 -21.34 -3.58
CA ARG A 87 0.28 -19.91 -3.26
C ARG A 87 1.27 -19.36 -2.24
N ILE A 88 2.22 -20.18 -1.80
CA ILE A 88 3.23 -19.81 -0.81
C ILE A 88 4.60 -19.85 -1.47
N VAL A 89 5.40 -18.82 -1.21
CA VAL A 89 6.80 -18.75 -1.64
C VAL A 89 7.68 -18.77 -0.39
N LEU A 90 8.62 -19.71 -0.33
CA LEU A 90 9.67 -19.71 0.67
C LEU A 90 10.88 -18.95 0.13
N ALA A 91 11.20 -17.81 0.75
CA ALA A 91 12.35 -16.99 0.41
C ALA A 91 13.40 -17.03 1.53
N ALA A 92 14.68 -17.05 1.14
CA ALA A 92 15.80 -16.93 2.07
C ALA A 92 16.91 -16.07 1.45
N ALA A 93 17.52 -15.22 2.26
CA ALA A 93 18.65 -14.38 1.87
C ALA A 93 19.71 -14.40 2.99
N GLY A 94 20.99 -14.31 2.61
CA GLY A 94 22.13 -14.41 3.53
C GLY A 94 22.97 -15.67 3.32
N GLY A 95 23.66 -16.13 4.36
CA GLY A 95 24.54 -17.31 4.32
C GLY A 95 23.78 -18.64 4.33
N VAL A 96 22.91 -18.87 3.34
CA VAL A 96 22.04 -20.05 3.25
C VAL A 96 22.42 -20.88 2.03
N ASN A 97 22.60 -22.19 2.20
CA ASN A 97 22.79 -23.11 1.09
C ASN A 97 21.43 -23.48 0.47
N HIS A 98 21.31 -23.36 -0.85
CA HIS A 98 20.06 -23.60 -1.55
C HIS A 98 19.59 -25.06 -1.50
N GLU A 99 20.50 -26.03 -1.62
CA GLU A 99 20.16 -27.46 -1.58
C GLU A 99 19.70 -27.87 -0.18
N GLU A 100 20.36 -27.37 0.86
CA GLU A 100 19.93 -27.55 2.24
C GLU A 100 18.55 -26.94 2.47
N LEU A 101 18.31 -25.72 1.99
CA LEU A 101 17.01 -25.06 2.10
C LEU A 101 15.92 -25.87 1.39
N CYS A 102 16.18 -26.37 0.17
CA CYS A 102 15.22 -27.20 -0.56
C CYS A 102 14.93 -28.51 0.17
N SER A 103 15.95 -29.18 0.72
CA SER A 103 15.75 -30.40 1.51
C SER A 103 14.93 -30.15 2.78
N LEU A 104 15.18 -29.03 3.47
CA LEU A 104 14.40 -28.66 4.65
C LEU A 104 12.98 -28.23 4.25
N ALA A 105 12.81 -27.53 3.13
CA ALA A 105 11.50 -27.15 2.60
C ALA A 105 10.66 -28.38 2.25
N ASP A 106 11.24 -29.37 1.56
CA ASP A 106 10.58 -30.64 1.28
C ASP A 106 10.22 -31.38 2.58
N ARG A 107 11.16 -31.43 3.54
CA ARG A 107 10.92 -32.07 4.84
C ARG A 107 9.76 -31.46 5.62
N TYR A 108 9.66 -30.13 5.66
CA TYR A 108 8.70 -29.43 6.53
C TYR A 108 7.41 -29.00 5.82
N PHE A 109 7.47 -28.71 4.53
CA PHE A 109 6.35 -28.20 3.73
C PHE A 109 5.94 -29.13 2.58
N GLY A 110 6.68 -30.22 2.30
CA GLY A 110 6.37 -31.15 1.21
C GLY A 110 5.01 -31.86 1.33
N LYS A 111 4.39 -31.82 2.52
CA LYS A 111 3.04 -32.34 2.77
C LYS A 111 1.93 -31.29 2.71
N MET A 112 2.26 -30.03 2.40
CA MET A 112 1.25 -28.99 2.27
C MET A 112 0.25 -29.32 1.16
N THR A 113 -1.02 -29.04 1.41
CA THR A 113 -2.06 -29.29 0.42
C THR A 113 -1.87 -28.38 -0.80
N ALA A 114 -1.86 -28.98 -1.99
CA ALA A 114 -1.83 -28.25 -3.25
C ALA A 114 -3.20 -28.18 -3.94
N GLY A 115 -4.09 -29.14 -3.60
CA GLY A 115 -5.45 -29.21 -4.11
C GLY A 115 -6.42 -28.34 -3.34
N TYR A 116 -7.51 -27.97 -4.01
CA TYR A 116 -8.69 -27.40 -3.41
C TYR A 116 -9.76 -28.50 -3.35
N ASP A 117 -10.44 -28.60 -2.21
CA ASP A 117 -11.61 -29.48 -2.10
C ASP A 117 -12.85 -28.87 -2.81
N GLY A 118 -12.76 -27.59 -3.21
CA GLY A 118 -13.79 -26.83 -3.92
C GLY A 118 -13.22 -25.89 -4.99
N GLU A 119 -13.90 -24.77 -5.23
CA GLU A 119 -13.48 -23.78 -6.24
C GLU A 119 -12.19 -23.06 -5.85
N ILE A 120 -11.31 -22.85 -6.84
CA ILE A 120 -10.09 -22.07 -6.66
C ILE A 120 -10.49 -20.60 -6.50
N PRO A 121 -10.04 -19.88 -5.44
CA PRO A 121 -10.34 -18.47 -5.28
C PRO A 121 -9.75 -17.68 -6.46
N ILE A 122 -10.63 -17.22 -7.35
CA ILE A 122 -10.30 -16.31 -8.45
C ILE A 122 -10.40 -14.89 -7.91
N LEU A 123 -9.40 -14.06 -8.24
CA LEU A 123 -9.45 -12.64 -7.92
C LEU A 123 -10.38 -11.95 -8.92
N PRO A 124 -11.52 -11.38 -8.50
CA PRO A 124 -12.37 -10.63 -9.40
C PRO A 124 -11.68 -9.33 -9.80
N HIS A 125 -11.98 -8.86 -11.01
CA HIS A 125 -11.43 -7.59 -11.50
C HIS A 125 -11.89 -6.42 -10.62
N ALA A 126 -10.94 -5.60 -10.16
CA ALA A 126 -11.24 -4.43 -9.36
C ALA A 126 -11.45 -3.20 -10.24
N ARG A 127 -12.71 -2.74 -10.35
CA ARG A 127 -13.06 -1.55 -11.14
C ARG A 127 -12.70 -0.26 -10.38
N PHE A 128 -11.85 0.58 -10.98
CA PHE A 128 -11.64 1.95 -10.50
C PHE A 128 -12.84 2.85 -10.80
N THR A 129 -13.22 3.70 -9.85
CA THR A 129 -14.29 4.69 -9.98
C THR A 129 -13.82 6.04 -9.46
N GLY A 130 -13.70 7.03 -10.35
CA GLY A 130 -13.41 8.41 -9.98
C GLY A 130 -14.55 9.00 -9.12
N SER A 131 -14.25 9.27 -7.86
CA SER A 131 -15.22 9.75 -6.86
C SER A 131 -14.52 10.57 -5.78
N ASP A 132 -15.28 11.23 -4.91
CA ASP A 132 -14.74 12.03 -3.82
C ASP A 132 -15.40 11.70 -2.47
N MET A 133 -14.61 11.81 -1.39
CA MET A 133 -15.06 11.73 -0.01
C MET A 133 -14.42 12.86 0.77
N ARG A 134 -15.22 13.54 1.59
CA ARG A 134 -14.76 14.65 2.42
C ARG A 134 -15.24 14.44 3.85
N VAL A 135 -14.32 14.08 4.73
CA VAL A 135 -14.56 14.05 6.16
C VAL A 135 -14.15 15.40 6.72
N ARG A 136 -15.15 16.24 7.02
CA ARG A 136 -14.91 17.60 7.49
C ARG A 136 -14.88 17.65 9.01
N ASP A 137 -13.71 17.95 9.55
CA ASP A 137 -13.52 18.33 10.96
C ASP A 137 -12.77 19.67 11.02
N ASP A 138 -13.48 20.74 11.37
CA ASP A 138 -12.92 22.09 11.46
C ASP A 138 -12.02 22.28 12.69
N LEU A 139 -11.99 21.31 13.62
CA LEU A 139 -11.10 21.31 14.79
C LEU A 139 -9.70 20.82 14.46
N MET A 140 -9.53 20.10 13.35
CA MET A 140 -8.22 19.62 12.90
C MET A 140 -7.34 20.79 12.43
N PRO A 141 -6.06 20.84 12.87
CA PRO A 141 -5.19 21.97 12.55
C PRO A 141 -4.76 22.00 11.08
N LEU A 142 -4.64 20.83 10.45
CA LEU A 142 -4.19 20.65 9.08
C LEU A 142 -5.15 19.73 8.33
N ALA A 143 -5.27 19.94 7.02
CA ALA A 143 -6.01 19.04 6.15
C ALA A 143 -5.07 17.95 5.60
N HIS A 144 -5.53 16.71 5.67
CA HIS A 144 -4.87 15.54 5.09
C HIS A 144 -5.64 15.12 3.85
N VAL A 145 -4.98 15.09 2.70
CA VAL A 145 -5.65 14.90 1.41
C VAL A 145 -4.85 13.90 0.58
N ALA A 146 -5.53 12.92 -0.01
CA ALA A 146 -4.97 12.09 -1.06
C ALA A 146 -5.82 12.21 -2.32
N ILE A 147 -5.15 12.33 -3.46
CA ILE A 147 -5.78 12.32 -4.78
C ILE A 147 -5.02 11.34 -5.66
N ALA A 148 -5.76 10.46 -6.33
CA ALA A 148 -5.19 9.44 -7.20
C ALA A 148 -6.01 9.27 -8.48
N VAL A 149 -5.34 8.76 -9.50
CA VAL A 149 -5.94 8.19 -10.70
C VAL A 149 -5.66 6.69 -10.72
N GLU A 150 -6.36 5.96 -11.59
CA GLU A 150 -6.08 4.56 -11.84
C GLU A 150 -4.64 4.40 -12.35
N GLY A 151 -3.85 3.61 -11.61
CA GLY A 151 -2.50 3.22 -11.93
C GLY A 151 -2.45 1.90 -12.69
N CYS A 152 -1.24 1.38 -12.89
CA CYS A 152 -1.03 0.11 -13.58
C CYS A 152 -0.87 -1.05 -12.59
N GLY A 153 -1.30 -2.26 -12.99
CA GLY A 153 -0.99 -3.49 -12.26
C GLY A 153 0.47 -3.93 -12.39
N TRP A 154 0.91 -4.86 -11.53
CA TRP A 154 2.31 -5.33 -11.44
C TRP A 154 2.89 -5.84 -12.76
N GLN A 155 2.09 -6.50 -13.60
CA GLN A 155 2.55 -7.08 -14.86
C GLN A 155 2.55 -6.11 -16.04
N ASN A 156 1.96 -4.92 -15.87
CA ASN A 156 1.85 -3.96 -16.95
C ASN A 156 3.23 -3.30 -17.22
N PRO A 157 3.74 -3.29 -18.47
CA PRO A 157 5.02 -2.69 -18.81
C PRO A 157 5.10 -1.19 -18.47
N ASP A 158 3.97 -0.48 -18.45
CA ASP A 158 3.91 0.95 -18.12
C ASP A 158 4.15 1.24 -16.63
N ASN A 159 4.14 0.21 -15.77
CA ASN A 159 4.44 0.38 -14.35
C ASN A 159 5.83 1.01 -14.14
N LEU A 160 6.84 0.60 -14.91
CA LEU A 160 8.18 1.21 -14.81
C LEU A 160 8.16 2.71 -15.18
N ALA A 161 7.39 3.07 -16.21
CA ALA A 161 7.21 4.47 -16.59
C ALA A 161 6.50 5.27 -15.49
N LEU A 162 5.47 4.69 -14.85
CA LEU A 162 4.80 5.28 -13.69
C LEU A 162 5.72 5.41 -12.48
N MET A 163 6.61 4.46 -12.22
CA MET A 163 7.61 4.59 -11.15
C MET A 163 8.57 5.77 -11.40
N VAL A 164 9.00 5.97 -12.65
CA VAL A 164 9.82 7.13 -13.04
C VAL A 164 9.02 8.43 -12.90
N ALA A 165 7.75 8.45 -13.34
CA ALA A 165 6.87 9.60 -13.18
C ALA A 165 6.62 9.94 -11.70
N ASN A 166 6.40 8.93 -10.85
CA ASN A 166 6.28 9.08 -9.40
C ASN A 166 7.56 9.68 -8.79
N THR A 167 8.72 9.22 -9.26
CA THR A 167 10.04 9.72 -8.82
C THR A 167 10.30 11.16 -9.28
N LEU A 168 9.77 11.58 -10.44
CA LEU A 168 9.85 12.96 -10.91
C LEU A 168 9.11 13.94 -9.99
N ILE A 169 7.90 13.56 -9.54
CA ILE A 169 7.12 14.35 -8.58
C ILE A 169 7.80 14.31 -7.21
N GLY A 170 8.13 13.10 -6.75
CA GLY A 170 8.85 12.82 -5.52
C GLY A 170 8.05 13.13 -4.26
N SER A 171 8.78 13.38 -3.18
CA SER A 171 8.25 13.79 -1.89
C SER A 171 8.98 15.01 -1.39
N TRP A 172 8.31 15.76 -0.51
CA TRP A 172 8.89 16.93 0.15
C TRP A 172 8.19 17.17 1.48
N ASP A 173 8.95 17.67 2.45
CA ASP A 173 8.43 18.19 3.71
C ASP A 173 9.18 19.46 4.12
N ARG A 174 8.66 20.17 5.11
CA ARG A 174 9.27 21.41 5.63
C ARG A 174 10.65 21.21 6.28
N SER A 175 11.02 19.99 6.66
CA SER A 175 12.33 19.68 7.24
C SER A 175 13.41 19.49 6.18
N HIS A 176 13.00 19.33 4.91
CA HIS A 176 13.90 19.04 3.81
C HIS A 176 14.86 20.22 3.52
N GLY A 177 16.17 19.99 3.74
CA GLY A 177 17.22 21.03 3.67
C GLY A 177 17.51 21.60 2.28
N GLY A 178 16.90 21.05 1.22
CA GLY A 178 17.09 21.50 -0.17
C GLY A 178 16.45 22.85 -0.51
N GLY A 179 15.53 23.36 0.33
CA GLY A 179 14.91 24.67 0.14
C GLY A 179 14.34 24.87 -1.27
N ALA A 180 14.64 26.00 -1.92
CA ALA A 180 14.16 26.30 -3.27
C ALA A 180 14.93 25.58 -4.39
N ASN A 181 16.03 24.89 -4.09
CA ASN A 181 16.91 24.26 -5.09
C ASN A 181 16.55 22.78 -5.35
N LEU A 182 15.28 22.42 -5.12
CA LEU A 182 14.81 21.06 -5.26
C LEU A 182 14.63 20.66 -6.73
N PRO A 183 14.90 19.40 -7.10
CA PRO A 183 14.74 18.94 -8.46
C PRO A 183 13.27 18.87 -8.92
N SER A 184 12.35 18.62 -7.99
CA SER A 184 10.90 18.53 -8.26
C SER A 184 10.30 19.93 -8.40
N VAL A 185 9.60 20.18 -9.51
CA VAL A 185 8.96 21.48 -9.77
C VAL A 185 7.80 21.72 -8.81
N LEU A 186 7.05 20.67 -8.45
CA LEU A 186 6.04 20.78 -7.41
C LEU A 186 6.66 21.19 -6.07
N ALA A 187 7.81 20.60 -5.70
CA ALA A 187 8.50 20.97 -4.46
C ALA A 187 8.98 22.43 -4.48
N GLN A 188 9.54 22.90 -5.61
CA GLN A 188 9.93 24.30 -5.75
C GLN A 188 8.75 25.27 -5.58
N ASN A 189 7.60 24.95 -6.18
CA ASN A 189 6.40 25.79 -6.06
C ASN A 189 5.86 25.76 -4.63
N THR A 190 5.86 24.59 -3.98
CA THR A 190 5.45 24.42 -2.59
C THR A 190 6.29 25.25 -1.63
N VAL A 191 7.62 25.27 -1.79
CA VAL A 191 8.53 26.08 -0.97
C VAL A 191 8.31 27.58 -1.20
N LYS A 192 8.17 28.02 -2.47
CA LYS A 192 8.04 29.44 -2.81
C LYS A 192 6.72 30.04 -2.34
N SER A 193 5.63 29.31 -2.48
CA SER A 193 4.27 29.79 -2.15
C SER A 193 3.74 29.29 -0.81
N ASN A 194 4.54 28.52 -0.07
CA ASN A 194 4.17 27.87 1.19
C ASN A 194 2.83 27.11 1.06
N LEU A 195 2.76 26.17 0.12
CA LEU A 195 1.51 25.51 -0.29
C LEU A 195 1.10 24.35 0.63
N ALA A 196 2.06 23.65 1.22
CA ALA A 196 1.82 22.46 2.04
C ALA A 196 2.89 22.34 3.14
N HIS A 197 2.59 21.54 4.15
CA HIS A 197 3.54 21.08 5.16
C HIS A 197 4.36 19.90 4.67
N SER A 198 3.74 19.00 3.93
CA SER A 198 4.39 17.87 3.28
C SER A 198 3.56 17.36 2.12
N PHE A 199 4.22 16.69 1.18
CA PHE A 199 3.57 15.86 0.18
C PHE A 199 4.44 14.66 -0.19
N GLN A 200 3.78 13.61 -0.66
CA GLN A 200 4.42 12.39 -1.12
C GLN A 200 3.65 11.83 -2.31
N SER A 201 4.32 11.69 -3.43
CA SER A 201 3.81 10.93 -4.57
C SER A 201 3.85 9.44 -4.26
N PHE A 202 2.78 8.72 -4.55
CA PHE A 202 2.66 7.27 -4.35
C PHE A 202 2.25 6.56 -5.64
N ASN A 203 2.71 5.31 -5.75
CA ASN A 203 2.34 4.37 -6.81
C ASN A 203 2.08 3.00 -6.18
N THR A 204 0.82 2.69 -5.92
CA THR A 204 0.39 1.40 -5.37
C THR A 204 -0.05 0.50 -6.51
N CYS A 205 0.54 -0.69 -6.62
CA CYS A 205 0.24 -1.64 -7.68
C CYS A 205 -0.46 -2.87 -7.11
N TYR A 206 -1.54 -3.31 -7.76
CA TYR A 206 -2.20 -4.59 -7.54
C TYR A 206 -2.00 -5.49 -8.77
N THR A 207 -2.65 -6.65 -8.80
CA THR A 207 -2.46 -7.61 -9.90
C THR A 207 -2.86 -7.04 -11.25
N ASP A 208 -4.04 -6.40 -11.33
CA ASP A 208 -4.68 -5.92 -12.55
C ASP A 208 -4.91 -4.39 -12.59
N THR A 209 -4.88 -3.73 -11.43
CA THR A 209 -5.08 -2.27 -11.27
C THR A 209 -4.02 -1.64 -10.37
N GLY A 210 -4.07 -0.32 -10.17
CA GLY A 210 -3.23 0.41 -9.23
C GLY A 210 -3.79 1.77 -8.85
N LEU A 211 -3.12 2.47 -7.94
CA LEU A 211 -3.37 3.87 -7.62
C LEU A 211 -2.07 4.65 -7.79
N TRP A 212 -2.11 5.65 -8.67
CA TRP A 212 -1.02 6.61 -8.81
C TRP A 212 -1.51 7.99 -8.42
N GLY A 213 -0.84 8.64 -7.47
CA GLY A 213 -1.38 9.82 -6.86
C GLY A 213 -0.40 10.55 -5.95
N ILE A 214 -0.95 11.51 -5.21
CA ILE A 214 -0.21 12.27 -4.20
C ILE A 214 -1.01 12.35 -2.93
N TYR A 215 -0.32 12.17 -1.81
CA TYR A 215 -0.81 12.48 -0.48
C TYR A 215 -0.13 13.77 -0.03
N PHE A 216 -0.88 14.72 0.53
CA PHE A 216 -0.33 15.96 1.05
C PHE A 216 -1.04 16.44 2.31
N VAL A 217 -0.29 17.18 3.11
CA VAL A 217 -0.78 17.82 4.33
C VAL A 217 -0.62 19.32 4.15
N ALA A 218 -1.72 20.08 4.28
CA ALA A 218 -1.70 21.52 4.04
C ALA A 218 -2.64 22.29 4.98
N ASP A 219 -2.42 23.59 5.08
CA ASP A 219 -3.36 24.50 5.73
C ASP A 219 -4.70 24.53 4.98
N ARG A 220 -5.80 24.67 5.71
CA ARG A 220 -7.17 24.68 5.16
C ARG A 220 -7.39 25.64 3.99
N MET A 221 -6.69 26.78 3.97
CA MET A 221 -6.83 27.80 2.93
C MET A 221 -5.91 27.58 1.73
N LYS A 222 -5.02 26.57 1.79
CA LYS A 222 -4.02 26.27 0.76
C LYS A 222 -4.34 25.04 -0.09
N ILE A 223 -5.39 24.28 0.27
CA ILE A 223 -5.77 23.04 -0.41
C ILE A 223 -6.01 23.28 -1.91
N ASP A 224 -6.86 24.24 -2.26
CA ASP A 224 -7.21 24.54 -3.65
C ASP A 224 -6.00 25.02 -4.47
N GLU A 225 -5.14 25.84 -3.84
CA GLU A 225 -3.91 26.33 -4.47
C GLU A 225 -2.93 25.17 -4.72
N PHE A 226 -2.77 24.26 -3.76
CA PHE A 226 -1.91 23.07 -3.92
C PHE A 226 -2.43 22.17 -5.04
N ILE A 227 -3.74 21.89 -5.08
CA ILE A 227 -4.37 21.06 -6.14
C ILE A 227 -4.14 21.69 -7.52
N TYR A 228 -4.23 23.01 -7.65
CA TYR A 228 -3.95 23.71 -8.90
C TYR A 228 -2.50 23.49 -9.39
N TYR A 229 -1.51 23.63 -8.50
CA TYR A 229 -0.11 23.39 -8.86
C TYR A 229 0.19 21.91 -9.14
N LEU A 230 -0.46 21.00 -8.41
CA LEU A 230 -0.38 19.57 -8.67
C LEU A 230 -0.90 19.20 -10.06
N GLN A 231 -2.11 19.64 -10.41
CA GLN A 231 -2.71 19.36 -11.71
C GLN A 231 -1.87 19.95 -12.86
N LYS A 232 -1.32 21.15 -12.65
CA LYS A 232 -0.39 21.77 -13.59
C LYS A 232 0.88 20.93 -13.77
N GLU A 233 1.42 20.36 -12.70
CA GLU A 233 2.58 19.47 -12.78
C GLU A 233 2.26 18.15 -13.48
N TRP A 234 1.13 17.53 -13.18
CA TRP A 234 0.65 16.34 -13.91
C TRP A 234 0.50 16.63 -15.40
N MET A 235 -0.03 17.79 -15.77
CA MET A 235 -0.13 18.16 -17.18
C MET A 235 1.22 18.44 -17.83
N ARG A 236 2.17 19.01 -17.08
CA ARG A 236 3.55 19.19 -17.54
C ARG A 236 4.21 17.85 -17.86
N LEU A 237 3.97 16.82 -17.04
CA LEU A 237 4.47 15.46 -17.29
C LEU A 237 3.95 14.90 -18.61
N CYS A 238 2.68 15.16 -18.96
CA CYS A 238 2.09 14.70 -20.22
C CYS A 238 2.61 15.43 -21.46
N THR A 239 2.93 16.74 -21.36
CA THR A 239 3.17 17.58 -22.55
C THR A 239 4.61 17.99 -22.76
N GLY A 240 5.44 18.06 -21.71
CA GLY A 240 6.70 18.81 -21.80
C GLY A 240 7.75 18.46 -20.76
N VAL A 241 7.82 17.21 -20.33
CA VAL A 241 8.94 16.72 -19.50
C VAL A 241 10.25 16.74 -20.30
N ARG A 242 11.33 17.24 -19.70
CA ARG A 242 12.63 17.28 -20.37
C ARG A 242 13.39 15.98 -20.16
N GLU A 243 14.16 15.57 -21.17
CA GLU A 243 15.00 14.37 -21.12
C GLU A 243 15.96 14.35 -19.91
N ALA A 244 16.56 15.50 -19.58
CA ALA A 244 17.43 15.63 -18.41
C ALA A 244 16.71 15.36 -17.07
N GLU A 245 15.42 15.71 -16.97
CA GLU A 245 14.62 15.41 -15.77
C GLU A 245 14.35 13.90 -15.67
N VAL A 246 14.04 13.26 -16.80
CA VAL A 246 13.79 11.81 -16.89
C VAL A 246 15.03 11.02 -16.51
N GLU A 247 16.20 11.36 -17.06
CA GLU A 247 17.46 10.68 -16.73
C GLU A 247 17.81 10.81 -15.25
N ARG A 248 17.58 12.00 -14.66
CA ARG A 248 17.73 12.18 -13.21
C ARG A 248 16.77 11.29 -12.42
N ALA A 249 15.51 11.20 -12.82
CA ALA A 249 14.52 10.38 -12.14
C ALA A 249 14.83 8.88 -12.25
N LYS A 250 15.32 8.40 -13.39
CA LYS A 250 15.82 7.02 -13.54
C LYS A 250 16.96 6.75 -12.58
N ASN A 251 17.95 7.64 -12.50
CA ASN A 251 19.07 7.49 -11.59
C ASN A 251 18.62 7.49 -10.11
N LEU A 252 17.66 8.34 -9.76
CA LEU A 252 17.09 8.37 -8.40
C LEU A 252 16.31 7.08 -8.09
N LEU A 253 15.51 6.60 -9.04
CA LEU A 253 14.76 5.34 -8.89
C LEU A 253 15.70 4.14 -8.71
N LEU A 254 16.75 4.04 -9.53
CA LEU A 254 17.78 3.01 -9.39
C LEU A 254 18.47 3.09 -8.03
N THR A 255 18.80 4.31 -7.58
CA THR A 255 19.41 4.52 -6.26
C THR A 255 18.47 4.06 -5.15
N ASN A 256 17.19 4.43 -5.20
CA ASN A 256 16.19 4.03 -4.21
C ASN A 256 15.89 2.52 -4.21
N MET A 257 16.09 1.83 -5.33
CA MET A 257 15.92 0.37 -5.39
C MET A 257 17.11 -0.40 -4.84
N LEU A 258 18.29 0.21 -4.82
CA LEU A 258 19.55 -0.44 -4.43
C LEU A 258 19.98 -0.12 -3.00
N LEU A 259 19.49 0.99 -2.43
CA LEU A 259 19.69 1.40 -1.04
C LEU A 259 18.60 0.82 -0.13
#